data_AF-A0A936LSS5-F1
#
_entry.id   AF-A0A936LSS5-F1
#
_cell.length_a   1.000
_cell.length_b   1.000
_cell.length_c   1.000
_cell.angle_alpha   90.00
_cell.angle_beta   90.00
_cell.angle_gamma   90.00
#
_symmetry.space_group_name_H-M   'P 1'
#
loop_
_entity.id
_entity.type
_entity.pdbx_description
1 polymer ?
#
loop_
_entity_poly.entity_id
_entity_poly.type
_entity_poly.pdbx_seq_one_letter_code
_entity_poly.pdbx_strand_id
1 'polypeptide(L)'
;MRSQSISAPYQRNDIWTTAAKKRLLDTHTSALTSPAFFLHETSEGDKYDMVDGQQRTRTIVGYLKGLLKDERNSKYDADADPNFVSYKLAVIIIHGAPEGGTTIRDFYFRVNKYGMKVNRPEQIRAQFLNTPLQKLVESIARSESWIELQLFTQAKTDRLADEDFISELLTLQKFGITDKKIQVDNFYKDESFTEEDAKASKVEFNDIVDRIKTLNDHVPLGRTLQATQRLLHAIQLHQDDNAAA
;
A
#
# COMPACT_ATOMS: atom_id res chain seq x y z
N MET A 1 25.69 11.11 27.89
CA MET A 1 24.78 10.24 27.11
C MET A 1 23.40 10.36 27.74
N ARG A 2 22.45 11.05 27.09
CA ARG A 2 21.11 11.29 27.64
C ARG A 2 20.27 9.99 27.55
N SER A 3 19.64 9.56 28.64
CA SER A 3 18.91 8.29 28.71
C SER A 3 17.49 8.44 28.14
N GLN A 4 17.18 7.73 27.05
CA GLN A 4 15.81 7.60 26.53
C GLN A 4 15.09 6.46 27.25
N SER A 5 13.88 6.71 27.76
CA SER A 5 12.99 5.65 28.24
C SER A 5 12.25 5.04 27.06
N ILE A 6 12.65 3.85 26.62
CA ILE A 6 12.00 3.10 25.52
C ILE A 6 10.92 2.15 26.09
N SER A 7 10.25 2.53 27.18
CA SER A 7 9.33 1.63 27.88
C SER A 7 8.21 2.39 28.60
N ALA A 8 7.21 2.81 27.84
CA ALA A 8 5.93 3.25 28.38
C ALA A 8 4.88 2.10 28.31
N PRO A 9 3.94 1.98 29.27
CA PRO A 9 3.02 0.82 29.38
C PRO A 9 2.02 0.65 28.22
N TYR A 10 1.90 1.65 27.34
CA TYR A 10 1.05 1.63 26.14
C TYR A 10 1.82 1.22 24.85
N GLN A 11 3.08 0.82 24.98
CA GLN A 11 3.93 0.45 23.84
C GLN A 11 3.65 -0.99 23.38
N ARG A 12 3.72 -1.20 22.06
CA ARG A 12 3.54 -2.54 21.47
C ARG A 12 4.82 -3.36 21.63
N ASN A 13 4.66 -4.68 21.83
CA ASN A 13 5.77 -5.63 21.74
C ASN A 13 6.48 -5.54 20.38
N ASP A 14 7.69 -6.11 20.27
CA ASP A 14 8.41 -6.16 18.99
C ASP A 14 7.67 -7.04 17.98
N ILE A 15 6.78 -6.43 17.19
CA ILE A 15 5.93 -7.12 16.20
C ILE A 15 6.50 -7.03 14.76
N TRP A 16 7.66 -6.42 14.56
CA TRP A 16 8.24 -6.28 13.23
C TRP A 16 8.92 -7.58 12.79
N THR A 17 8.51 -8.09 11.63
CA THR A 17 9.14 -9.25 11.00
C THR A 17 10.56 -8.92 10.56
N THR A 18 11.41 -9.95 10.40
CA THR A 18 12.78 -9.78 9.91
C THR A 18 12.82 -9.06 8.55
N ALA A 19 11.86 -9.35 7.66
CA ALA A 19 11.75 -8.67 6.37
C ALA A 19 11.45 -7.16 6.53
N ALA A 20 10.55 -6.78 7.44
CA ALA A 20 10.25 -5.37 7.71
C ALA A 20 11.46 -4.63 8.30
N LYS A 21 12.21 -5.30 9.19
CA LYS A 21 13.46 -4.77 9.75
C LYS A 21 14.50 -4.51 8.66
N LYS A 22 14.71 -5.47 7.77
CA LYS A 22 15.64 -5.37 6.64
C LYS A 22 15.29 -4.24 5.67
N ARG A 23 14.03 -4.09 5.29
CA ARG A 23 13.56 -2.98 4.43
C ARG A 23 13.81 -1.60 5.03
N LEU A 24 13.65 -1.45 6.36
CA LEU A 24 13.97 -0.19 7.00
C LEU A 24 15.47 0.14 6.88
N LEU A 25 16.34 -0.87 7.05
CA LEU A 25 17.79 -0.68 6.92
C LEU A 25 18.13 -0.27 5.49
N ASP A 26 17.56 -0.93 4.49
CA ASP A 26 17.71 -0.56 3.08
C ASP A 26 17.26 0.89 2.81
N THR A 27 16.13 1.32 3.39
CA THR A 27 15.66 2.72 3.30
C THR A 27 16.72 3.71 3.78
N HIS A 28 17.45 3.40 4.86
CA HIS A 28 18.49 4.28 5.40
C HIS A 28 19.76 4.27 4.54
N THR A 29 20.21 3.08 4.10
CA THR A 29 21.37 2.93 3.22
C THR A 29 21.15 3.60 1.87
N SER A 30 19.93 3.53 1.34
CA SER A 30 19.50 4.14 0.07
C SER A 30 19.10 5.61 0.18
N ALA A 31 19.28 6.24 1.36
CA ALA A 31 18.93 7.63 1.65
C ALA A 31 17.47 8.02 1.30
N LEU A 32 16.55 7.05 1.37
CA LEU A 32 15.12 7.26 1.13
C LEU A 32 14.45 7.89 2.36
N THR A 33 13.35 8.62 2.17
CA THR A 33 12.67 9.30 3.28
C THR A 33 11.97 8.31 4.21
N SER A 34 12.33 8.30 5.49
CA SER A 34 11.61 7.58 6.55
C SER A 34 10.58 8.51 7.18
N PRO A 35 9.42 8.00 7.66
CA PRO A 35 8.45 8.83 8.39
C PRO A 35 9.11 9.57 9.57
N ALA A 36 8.51 10.66 10.04
CA ALA A 36 9.06 11.37 11.20
C ALA A 36 9.04 10.48 12.46
N PHE A 37 10.03 10.66 13.33
CA PHE A 37 10.03 10.18 14.70
C PHE A 37 9.37 11.22 15.58
N PHE A 38 8.55 10.78 16.52
CA PHE A 38 7.89 11.68 17.45
C PHE A 38 8.43 11.43 18.85
N LEU A 39 8.92 12.48 19.49
CA LEU A 39 9.43 12.45 20.86
C LEU A 39 8.56 13.37 21.71
N HIS A 40 8.25 12.94 22.93
CA HIS A 40 7.61 13.78 23.94
C HIS A 40 8.65 14.18 24.98
N GLU A 41 8.81 15.47 25.19
CA GLU A 41 9.65 15.97 26.27
C GLU A 41 8.92 15.83 27.60
N THR A 42 9.49 15.07 28.51
CA THR A 42 8.93 14.93 29.86
C THR A 42 9.15 16.21 30.67
N SER A 43 8.34 16.42 31.69
CA SER A 43 8.39 17.58 32.60
C SER A 43 9.73 17.74 33.35
N GLU A 44 10.62 16.74 33.31
CA GLU A 44 11.99 16.83 33.85
C GLU A 44 13.00 17.46 32.86
N GLY A 45 12.58 17.91 31.67
CA GLY A 45 13.38 18.70 30.71
C GLY A 45 14.52 17.97 30.01
N ASP A 46 15.01 16.85 30.56
CA ASP A 46 16.17 16.11 30.06
C ASP A 46 15.86 14.67 29.61
N LYS A 47 14.60 14.26 29.67
CA LYS A 47 14.15 12.92 29.24
C LYS A 47 13.09 13.03 28.16
N TYR A 48 13.26 12.22 27.12
CA TYR A 48 12.31 12.09 26.02
C TYR A 48 11.67 10.71 26.03
N ASP A 49 10.35 10.69 25.91
CA ASP A 49 9.59 9.47 25.66
C ASP A 49 9.36 9.31 24.15
N MET A 50 9.68 8.14 23.61
CA MET A 50 9.42 7.84 22.20
C MET A 50 7.92 7.66 21.97
N VAL A 51 7.31 8.59 21.24
CA VAL A 51 5.90 8.59 20.87
C VAL A 51 5.68 7.70 19.64
N ASP A 52 6.40 7.93 18.56
CA ASP A 52 6.32 7.07 17.38
C ASP A 52 7.71 6.83 16.80
N GLY A 53 7.91 5.63 16.25
CA GLY A 53 9.19 5.20 15.71
C GLY A 53 9.92 4.16 16.56
N GLN A 54 9.34 3.66 17.64
CA GLN A 54 9.98 2.68 18.54
C GLN A 54 10.56 1.46 17.81
N GLN A 55 9.79 0.84 16.92
CA GLN A 55 10.23 -0.31 16.13
C GLN A 55 11.35 0.05 15.15
N ARG A 56 11.30 1.27 14.61
CA ARG A 56 12.33 1.83 13.73
C ARG A 56 13.62 2.07 14.50
N THR A 57 13.55 2.73 15.65
CA THR A 57 14.68 2.96 16.56
C THR A 57 15.30 1.66 17.01
N ARG A 58 14.51 0.67 17.44
CA ARG A 58 15.01 -0.66 17.85
C ARG A 58 15.75 -1.35 16.71
N THR A 59 15.23 -1.24 15.48
CA THR A 59 15.86 -1.82 14.29
C THR A 59 17.18 -1.13 13.96
N ILE A 60 17.20 0.21 13.92
CA ILE A 60 18.41 1.00 13.64
C ILE A 60 19.50 0.72 14.69
N VAL A 61 19.14 0.82 15.98
CA VAL A 61 20.06 0.54 17.09
C VAL A 61 20.51 -0.91 17.10
N GLY A 62 19.62 -1.85 16.80
CA GLY A 62 19.94 -3.28 16.72
C GLY A 62 20.94 -3.58 15.61
N TYR A 63 20.82 -2.92 14.46
CA TYR A 63 21.78 -3.04 13.37
C TYR A 63 23.14 -2.44 13.74
N LEU A 64 23.17 -1.21 14.29
CA LEU A 64 24.40 -0.56 14.76
C LEU A 64 25.14 -1.38 15.84
N LYS A 65 24.41 -2.13 16.67
CA LYS A 65 24.98 -3.05 17.67
C LYS A 65 25.39 -4.41 17.10
N GLY A 66 25.24 -4.65 15.80
CA GLY A 66 25.56 -5.93 15.15
C GLY A 66 24.63 -7.09 15.54
N LEU A 67 23.44 -6.79 16.09
CA LEU A 67 22.41 -7.75 16.49
C LEU A 67 21.48 -8.11 15.33
N LEU A 68 21.41 -7.26 14.31
CA LEU A 68 20.61 -7.45 13.10
C LEU A 68 21.52 -7.49 11.87
N LYS A 69 21.00 -8.09 10.80
CA LYS A 69 21.64 -8.14 9.49
C LYS A 69 20.76 -7.46 8.45
N ASP A 70 21.38 -6.84 7.46
CA ASP A 70 20.71 -6.18 6.33
C ASP A 70 20.22 -7.18 5.26
N GLU A 71 19.76 -6.67 4.11
CA GLU A 71 19.37 -7.50 2.96
C GLU A 71 20.52 -8.29 2.36
N ARG A 72 21.75 -7.75 2.41
CA ARG A 72 22.99 -8.41 1.98
C ARG A 72 23.49 -9.48 2.96
N ASN A 73 22.77 -9.69 4.06
CA ASN A 73 23.12 -10.61 5.15
C ASN A 73 24.39 -10.20 5.91
N SER A 74 24.72 -8.92 5.88
CA SER A 74 25.87 -8.29 6.54
C SER A 74 25.43 -7.60 7.84
N LYS A 75 26.33 -7.59 8.84
CA LYS A 75 26.18 -6.74 10.04
C LYS A 75 26.64 -5.32 9.70
N TYR A 76 26.26 -4.36 10.55
CA TYR A 76 26.78 -3.00 10.42
C TYR A 76 28.30 -2.99 10.47
N ASP A 77 28.89 -2.35 9.47
CA ASP A 77 30.31 -2.07 9.34
C ASP A 77 30.45 -0.61 8.91
N ALA A 78 31.21 0.17 9.68
CA ALA A 78 31.37 1.60 9.44
C ALA A 78 32.13 1.90 8.14
N ASP A 79 33.03 1.01 7.73
CA ASP A 79 33.82 1.16 6.50
C ASP A 79 32.99 0.77 5.27
N ALA A 80 32.09 -0.20 5.41
CA ALA A 80 31.22 -0.65 4.33
C ALA A 80 29.98 0.23 4.13
N ASP A 81 29.43 0.82 5.21
CA ASP A 81 28.21 1.62 5.19
C ASP A 81 28.39 3.01 5.85
N PRO A 82 29.32 3.86 5.36
CA PRO A 82 29.64 5.14 5.98
C PRO A 82 28.45 6.11 6.00
N ASN A 83 27.51 5.95 5.06
CA ASN A 83 26.32 6.81 4.94
C ASN A 83 25.19 6.43 5.91
N PHE A 84 25.25 5.26 6.55
CA PHE A 84 24.18 4.81 7.42
C PHE A 84 24.05 5.71 8.67
N VAL A 85 25.19 6.15 9.22
CA VAL A 85 25.22 7.03 10.42
C VAL A 85 24.96 8.50 10.06
N SER A 86 25.27 8.91 8.82
CA SER A 86 25.02 10.28 8.36
C SER A 86 23.55 10.51 7.95
N TYR A 87 22.72 9.47 7.93
CA TYR A 87 21.30 9.56 7.65
C TYR A 87 20.59 10.53 8.60
N LYS A 88 19.91 11.52 8.03
CA LYS A 88 19.18 12.54 8.81
C LYS A 88 17.78 12.04 9.14
N LEU A 89 17.53 11.80 10.42
CA LEU A 89 16.20 11.45 10.92
C LEU A 89 15.35 12.72 11.08
N ALA A 90 14.18 12.74 10.47
CA ALA A 90 13.16 13.74 10.78
C ALA A 90 12.61 13.45 12.18
N VAL A 91 12.82 14.38 13.12
CA VAL A 91 12.37 14.24 14.51
C VAL A 91 11.48 15.43 14.87
N ILE A 92 10.29 15.15 15.36
CA ILE A 92 9.34 16.13 15.87
C ILE A 92 9.29 15.98 17.39
N ILE A 93 9.64 17.05 18.10
CA ILE A 93 9.60 17.10 19.57
C ILE A 93 8.30 17.78 19.98
N ILE A 94 7.56 17.12 20.87
CA ILE A 94 6.30 17.59 21.43
C ILE A 94 6.59 18.12 22.83
N HIS A 95 6.39 19.41 23.03
CA HIS A 95 6.57 20.09 24.30
C HIS A 95 5.22 20.19 25.02
N GLY A 96 5.12 19.60 26.22
CA GLY A 96 3.94 19.68 27.08
C GLY A 96 2.68 18.99 26.54
N ALA A 97 1.64 18.92 27.38
CA ALA A 97 0.29 18.63 26.93
C ALA A 97 -0.28 19.91 26.27
N PRO A 98 -0.96 19.84 25.11
CA PRO A 98 -1.67 21.00 24.57
C PRO A 98 -2.58 21.60 25.64
N GLU A 99 -2.53 22.92 25.83
CA GLU A 99 -3.46 23.62 26.71
C GLU A 99 -4.91 23.20 26.37
N GLY A 100 -5.68 22.81 27.39
CA GLY A 100 -7.07 22.34 27.21
C GLY A 100 -7.34 20.85 27.53
N GLY A 101 -6.43 20.15 28.22
CA GLY A 101 -6.71 18.80 28.75
C GLY A 101 -6.56 17.67 27.72
N THR A 102 -6.00 17.97 26.54
CA THR A 102 -5.68 16.96 25.53
C THR A 102 -4.48 16.16 26.01
N THR A 103 -4.67 14.88 26.29
CA THR A 103 -3.59 14.03 26.80
C THR A 103 -2.61 13.68 25.66
N ILE A 104 -1.37 13.32 26.00
CA ILE A 104 -0.44 12.72 25.03
C ILE A 104 -1.11 11.56 24.28
N ARG A 105 -1.99 10.80 24.95
CA ARG A 105 -2.83 9.72 24.42
C ARG A 105 -3.74 10.16 23.27
N ASP A 106 -4.34 11.33 23.39
CA ASP A 106 -5.17 11.88 22.33
C ASP A 106 -4.32 12.26 21.12
N PHE A 107 -3.14 12.84 21.34
CA PHE A 107 -2.19 13.07 20.25
C PHE A 107 -1.79 11.77 19.55
N TYR A 108 -1.44 10.70 20.30
CA TYR A 108 -1.16 9.37 19.75
C TYR A 108 -2.32 8.86 18.88
N PHE A 109 -3.54 8.96 19.38
CA PHE A 109 -4.73 8.54 18.66
C PHE A 109 -4.91 9.35 17.37
N ARG A 110 -4.73 10.67 17.45
CA ARG A 110 -4.92 11.59 16.32
C ARG A 110 -3.88 11.39 15.22
N VAL A 111 -2.59 11.29 15.53
CA VAL A 111 -1.56 11.05 14.52
C VAL A 111 -1.79 9.72 13.80
N ASN A 112 -2.10 8.66 14.55
CA ASN A 112 -2.34 7.34 13.97
C ASN A 112 -3.69 7.20 13.24
N LYS A 113 -4.71 7.98 13.64
CA LYS A 113 -6.06 7.91 13.07
C LYS A 113 -6.26 8.87 11.89
N TYR A 114 -5.68 10.07 11.95
CA TYR A 114 -5.80 11.07 10.89
C TYR A 114 -4.72 10.95 9.82
N GLY A 115 -3.62 10.23 10.08
CA GLY A 115 -2.74 9.75 9.04
C GLY A 115 -3.49 8.71 8.18
N MET A 116 -4.11 9.15 7.08
CA MET A 116 -4.68 8.23 6.11
C MET A 116 -3.54 7.36 5.57
N LYS A 117 -3.55 6.08 5.96
CA LYS A 117 -2.57 5.13 5.46
C LYS A 117 -2.79 4.96 3.96
N VAL A 118 -1.69 5.07 3.21
CA VAL A 118 -1.65 4.73 1.80
C VAL A 118 -2.15 3.29 1.66
N ASN A 119 -3.27 3.09 0.95
CA ASN A 119 -3.83 1.75 0.79
C ASN A 119 -3.04 0.93 -0.22
N ARG A 120 -3.35 -0.37 -0.34
CA ARG A 120 -2.68 -1.26 -1.27
C ARG A 120 -2.78 -0.77 -2.74
N PRO A 121 -3.96 -0.36 -3.25
CA PRO A 121 -4.07 0.19 -4.61
C PRO A 121 -3.17 1.42 -4.85
N GLU A 122 -3.10 2.36 -3.91
CA GLU A 122 -2.22 3.53 -3.98
C GLU A 122 -0.73 3.13 -3.96
N GLN A 123 -0.37 2.09 -3.21
CA GLN A 123 1.00 1.53 -3.23
C GLN A 123 1.33 0.87 -4.57
N ILE A 124 0.40 0.08 -5.13
CA ILE A 124 0.56 -0.60 -6.42
C ILE A 124 0.74 0.44 -7.53
N ARG A 125 -0.13 1.44 -7.59
CA ARG A 125 -0.03 2.53 -8.57
C ARG A 125 1.32 3.25 -8.51
N ALA A 126 1.80 3.54 -7.30
CA ALA A 126 3.10 4.18 -7.12
C ALA A 126 4.26 3.26 -7.54
N GLN A 127 4.18 1.96 -7.23
CA GLN A 127 5.21 0.98 -7.53
C GLN A 127 5.33 0.66 -9.02
N PHE A 128 4.21 0.53 -9.72
CA PHE A 128 4.15 0.08 -11.11
C PHE A 128 3.80 1.21 -12.09
N LEU A 129 4.16 2.44 -11.72
CA LEU A 129 3.95 3.62 -12.54
C LEU A 129 4.56 3.41 -13.94
N ASN A 130 3.81 3.77 -14.99
CA ASN A 130 4.21 3.65 -16.40
C ASN A 130 4.35 2.22 -16.95
N THR A 131 4.03 1.17 -16.19
CA THR A 131 3.94 -0.18 -16.76
C THR A 131 2.74 -0.29 -17.72
N PRO A 132 2.77 -1.16 -18.75
CA PRO A 132 1.66 -1.32 -19.68
C PRO A 132 0.34 -1.68 -18.97
N LEU A 133 0.39 -2.55 -17.96
CA LEU A 133 -0.79 -2.90 -17.15
C LEU A 133 -1.35 -1.71 -16.38
N GLN A 134 -0.50 -0.93 -15.70
CA GLN A 134 -0.99 0.23 -14.94
C GLN A 134 -1.59 1.30 -15.86
N LYS A 135 -0.97 1.56 -17.02
CA LYS A 135 -1.54 2.46 -18.03
C LYS A 135 -2.89 1.96 -18.55
N LEU A 136 -3.03 0.66 -18.78
CA LEU A 136 -4.29 0.05 -19.20
C LEU A 136 -5.38 0.28 -18.15
N VAL A 137 -5.11 -0.06 -16.88
CA VAL A 137 -6.03 0.13 -15.75
C VAL A 137 -6.49 1.58 -15.66
N GLU A 138 -5.56 2.54 -15.67
CA GLU A 138 -5.88 3.97 -15.63
C GLU A 138 -6.72 4.41 -16.83
N SER A 139 -6.44 3.86 -18.02
CA SER A 139 -7.18 4.19 -19.23
C SER A 139 -8.61 3.66 -19.23
N ILE A 140 -8.86 2.51 -18.58
CA ILE A 140 -10.19 1.92 -18.40
C ILE A 140 -10.95 2.70 -17.33
N ALA A 141 -10.31 3.01 -16.19
CA ALA A 141 -10.93 3.77 -15.10
C ALA A 141 -11.43 5.15 -15.55
N ARG A 142 -10.73 5.77 -16.52
CA ARG A 142 -11.11 7.05 -17.13
C ARG A 142 -12.09 6.94 -18.30
N SER A 143 -12.45 5.74 -18.74
CA SER A 143 -13.37 5.56 -19.87
C SER A 143 -14.80 5.91 -19.48
N GLU A 144 -15.53 6.55 -20.40
CA GLU A 144 -16.96 6.87 -20.20
C GLU A 144 -17.76 5.60 -19.90
N SER A 145 -17.50 4.51 -20.63
CA SER A 145 -18.19 3.24 -20.42
C SER A 145 -18.05 2.68 -19.02
N TRP A 146 -16.91 2.88 -18.36
CA TRP A 146 -16.71 2.44 -16.98
C TRP A 146 -17.40 3.38 -15.99
N ILE A 147 -17.25 4.69 -16.18
CA ILE A 147 -17.82 5.72 -15.29
C ILE A 147 -19.36 5.64 -15.26
N GLU A 148 -19.99 5.38 -16.41
CA GLU A 148 -21.44 5.23 -16.55
C GLU A 148 -22.01 4.06 -15.74
N LEU A 149 -21.23 3.03 -15.44
CA LEU A 149 -21.70 1.90 -14.62
C LEU A 149 -21.96 2.31 -13.16
N GLN A 150 -21.41 3.44 -12.71
CA GLN A 150 -21.59 3.99 -11.36
C GLN A 150 -21.38 2.96 -10.23
N LEU A 151 -20.42 2.05 -10.40
CA LEU A 151 -20.15 0.96 -9.45
C LEU A 151 -19.51 1.45 -8.13
N PHE A 152 -18.88 2.62 -8.17
CA PHE A 152 -18.14 3.20 -7.06
C PHE A 152 -18.60 4.64 -6.79
N THR A 153 -18.65 5.00 -5.51
CA THR A 153 -18.81 6.39 -5.07
C THR A 153 -17.50 7.17 -5.28
N GLN A 154 -17.56 8.49 -5.48
CA GLN A 154 -16.36 9.33 -5.61
C GLN A 154 -15.31 9.07 -4.52
N ALA A 155 -15.71 8.97 -3.25
CA ALA A 155 -14.79 8.71 -2.13
C ALA A 155 -14.05 7.36 -2.23
N LYS A 156 -14.60 6.37 -2.94
CA LYS A 156 -13.94 5.07 -3.18
C LYS A 156 -13.01 5.15 -4.38
N THR A 157 -13.40 5.86 -5.43
CA THR A 157 -12.56 6.17 -6.60
C THR A 157 -11.34 7.01 -6.20
N ASP A 158 -11.51 8.01 -5.33
CA ASP A 158 -10.39 8.80 -4.78
C ASP A 158 -9.37 7.94 -4.02
N ARG A 159 -9.80 6.76 -3.56
CA ARG A 159 -8.99 5.73 -2.89
C ARG A 159 -8.62 4.57 -3.84
N LEU A 160 -8.77 4.76 -5.15
CA LEU A 160 -8.41 3.82 -6.22
C LEU A 160 -9.08 2.45 -6.13
N ALA A 161 -10.27 2.38 -5.53
CA ALA A 161 -11.00 1.12 -5.40
C ALA A 161 -11.53 0.58 -6.74
N ASP A 162 -11.79 1.49 -7.68
CA ASP A 162 -12.16 1.18 -9.06
C ASP A 162 -10.95 0.66 -9.86
N GLU A 163 -9.79 1.31 -9.75
CA GLU A 163 -8.54 0.80 -10.35
C GLU A 163 -8.16 -0.60 -9.80
N ASP A 164 -8.28 -0.82 -8.48
CA ASP A 164 -8.08 -2.14 -7.86
C ASP A 164 -9.01 -3.19 -8.47
N PHE A 165 -10.30 -2.84 -8.63
CA PHE A 165 -11.29 -3.74 -9.19
C PHE A 165 -11.05 -4.02 -10.68
N ILE A 166 -10.69 -3.02 -11.48
CA ILE A 166 -10.31 -3.21 -12.89
C ILE A 166 -9.11 -4.16 -12.98
N SER A 167 -8.11 -3.98 -12.11
CA SER A 167 -6.93 -4.87 -12.10
C SER A 167 -7.32 -6.32 -11.80
N GLU A 168 -8.26 -6.57 -10.88
CA GLU A 168 -8.78 -7.91 -10.60
C GLU A 168 -9.48 -8.53 -11.82
N LEU A 169 -10.28 -7.73 -12.54
CA LEU A 169 -10.98 -8.19 -13.75
C LEU A 169 -10.02 -8.52 -14.89
N LEU A 170 -8.99 -7.68 -15.11
CA LEU A 170 -7.96 -7.95 -16.11
C LEU A 170 -7.12 -9.18 -15.76
N THR A 171 -6.80 -9.38 -14.47
CA THR A 171 -6.15 -10.62 -14.02
C THR A 171 -7.03 -11.84 -14.28
N LEU A 172 -8.33 -11.75 -14.01
CA LEU A 172 -9.27 -12.84 -14.30
C LEU A 172 -9.36 -13.14 -15.80
N GLN A 173 -9.40 -12.11 -16.63
CA GLN A 173 -9.40 -12.26 -18.09
C GLN A 173 -8.14 -13.00 -18.57
N LYS A 174 -6.96 -12.65 -18.05
CA LYS A 174 -5.69 -13.25 -18.47
C LYS A 174 -5.44 -14.66 -17.93
N PHE A 175 -5.81 -14.93 -16.66
CA PHE A 175 -5.42 -16.17 -15.97
C PHE A 175 -6.58 -17.07 -15.55
N GLY A 176 -7.83 -16.65 -15.75
CA GLY A 176 -9.02 -17.37 -15.28
C GLY A 176 -9.17 -17.37 -13.75
N ILE A 177 -10.09 -18.21 -13.25
CA ILE A 177 -10.41 -18.30 -11.81
C ILE A 177 -9.17 -18.75 -11.03
N THR A 178 -8.65 -17.84 -10.20
CA THR A 178 -7.44 -18.06 -9.40
C THR A 178 -7.52 -17.31 -8.06
N ASP A 179 -6.53 -17.49 -7.17
CA ASP A 179 -6.43 -16.69 -5.94
C ASP A 179 -6.15 -15.22 -6.29
N LYS A 180 -7.22 -14.42 -6.18
CA LYS A 180 -7.31 -13.07 -6.74
C LYS A 180 -6.16 -12.16 -6.34
N LYS A 181 -5.76 -12.14 -5.06
CA LYS A 181 -4.79 -11.14 -4.58
C LYS A 181 -3.37 -11.45 -5.01
N ILE A 182 -2.98 -12.73 -4.94
CA ILE A 182 -1.64 -13.18 -5.32
C ILE A 182 -1.44 -12.98 -6.82
N GLN A 183 -2.46 -13.29 -7.62
CA GLN A 183 -2.35 -13.23 -9.07
C GLN A 183 -2.35 -11.80 -9.62
N VAL A 184 -3.07 -10.87 -8.99
CA VAL A 184 -2.94 -9.44 -9.31
C VAL A 184 -1.50 -8.97 -9.06
N ASP A 185 -0.92 -9.31 -7.89
CA ASP A 185 0.47 -8.93 -7.58
C ASP A 185 1.48 -9.56 -8.55
N ASN A 186 1.23 -10.78 -9.02
CA ASN A 186 2.07 -11.45 -10.02
C ASN A 186 1.91 -10.79 -11.40
N PHE A 187 0.70 -10.40 -11.78
CA PHE A 187 0.46 -9.76 -13.07
C PHE A 187 1.17 -8.40 -13.16
N TYR A 188 1.14 -7.61 -12.08
CA TYR A 188 1.90 -6.36 -12.04
C TYR A 188 3.42 -6.55 -12.14
N LYS A 189 3.94 -7.71 -11.74
CA LYS A 189 5.36 -8.07 -11.84
C LYS A 189 5.73 -8.77 -13.15
N ASP A 190 4.76 -9.02 -14.02
CA ASP A 190 4.97 -9.69 -15.29
C ASP A 190 5.58 -8.72 -16.31
N GLU A 191 6.90 -8.70 -16.40
CA GLU A 191 7.64 -7.88 -17.38
C GLU A 191 7.43 -8.32 -18.83
N SER A 192 6.82 -9.50 -19.07
CA SER A 192 6.51 -9.96 -20.42
C SER A 192 5.24 -9.33 -21.00
N PHE A 193 4.44 -8.64 -20.18
CA PHE A 193 3.21 -7.99 -20.63
C PHE A 193 3.51 -6.68 -21.38
N THR A 194 3.16 -6.64 -22.66
CA THR A 194 3.51 -5.55 -23.59
C THR A 194 2.38 -4.52 -23.77
N GLU A 195 2.69 -3.42 -24.46
CA GLU A 195 1.67 -2.43 -24.85
C GLU A 195 0.70 -3.00 -25.90
N GLU A 196 1.14 -3.97 -26.73
CA GLU A 196 0.30 -4.72 -27.65
C GLU A 196 -0.70 -5.61 -26.90
N ASP A 197 -0.23 -6.35 -25.89
CA ASP A 197 -1.10 -7.17 -25.02
C ASP A 197 -2.12 -6.28 -24.30
N ALA A 198 -1.70 -5.10 -23.85
CA ALA A 198 -2.58 -4.14 -23.20
C ALA A 198 -3.70 -3.65 -24.14
N LYS A 199 -3.39 -3.38 -25.41
CA LYS A 199 -4.39 -3.01 -26.42
C LYS A 199 -5.37 -4.14 -26.67
N ALA A 200 -4.89 -5.36 -26.84
CA ALA A 200 -5.75 -6.53 -27.06
C ALA A 200 -6.69 -6.76 -25.85
N SER A 201 -6.12 -6.72 -24.63
CA SER A 201 -6.88 -6.88 -23.39
C SER A 201 -7.96 -5.82 -23.24
N LYS A 202 -7.68 -4.57 -23.66
CA LYS A 202 -8.64 -3.47 -23.60
C LYS A 202 -9.87 -3.68 -24.50
N VAL A 203 -9.66 -4.22 -25.70
CA VAL A 203 -10.75 -4.49 -26.65
C VAL A 203 -11.70 -5.53 -26.04
N GLU A 204 -11.15 -6.65 -25.60
CA GLU A 204 -11.93 -7.72 -24.97
C GLU A 204 -12.62 -7.25 -23.68
N PHE A 205 -11.95 -6.43 -22.87
CA PHE A 205 -12.55 -5.84 -21.67
C PHE A 205 -13.76 -4.95 -22.00
N ASN A 206 -13.66 -4.10 -23.03
CA ASN A 206 -14.76 -3.24 -23.46
C ASN A 206 -15.93 -4.05 -23.99
N ASP A 207 -15.67 -5.11 -24.78
CA ASP A 207 -16.73 -6.01 -25.27
C ASP A 207 -17.49 -6.66 -24.11
N ILE A 208 -16.78 -7.06 -23.05
CA ILE A 208 -17.38 -7.58 -21.82
C ILE A 208 -18.23 -6.50 -21.15
N VAL A 209 -17.70 -5.29 -20.97
CA VAL A 209 -18.43 -4.15 -20.37
C VAL A 209 -19.71 -3.83 -21.15
N ASP A 210 -19.67 -3.84 -22.49
CA ASP A 210 -20.83 -3.55 -23.33
C ASP A 210 -21.92 -4.64 -23.20
N ARG A 211 -21.51 -5.92 -23.09
CA ARG A 211 -22.44 -7.01 -22.76
C ARG A 211 -23.08 -6.81 -21.38
N ILE A 212 -22.30 -6.38 -20.39
CA ILE A 212 -22.80 -6.10 -19.04
C ILE A 212 -23.76 -4.91 -19.04
N LYS A 213 -23.46 -3.84 -19.78
CA LYS A 213 -24.37 -2.70 -19.98
C LYS A 213 -25.71 -3.15 -20.55
N THR A 214 -25.68 -4.00 -21.58
CA THR A 214 -26.90 -4.58 -22.16
C THR A 214 -27.72 -5.38 -21.13
N LEU A 215 -27.05 -6.10 -20.21
CA LEU A 215 -27.73 -6.80 -19.11
C LEU A 215 -28.25 -5.83 -18.03
N ASN A 216 -27.57 -4.70 -17.83
CA ASN A 216 -27.96 -3.66 -16.87
C ASN A 216 -29.29 -2.98 -17.23
N ASP A 217 -29.58 -2.87 -18.53
CA ASP A 217 -30.87 -2.37 -19.04
C ASP A 217 -32.05 -3.26 -18.64
N HIS A 218 -31.78 -4.54 -18.39
CA HIS A 218 -32.77 -5.51 -17.92
C HIS A 218 -32.76 -5.70 -16.39
N VAL A 219 -31.61 -5.55 -15.73
CA VAL A 219 -31.46 -5.66 -14.27
C VAL A 219 -30.44 -4.64 -13.74
N PRO A 220 -30.87 -3.58 -13.00
CA PRO A 220 -29.96 -2.53 -12.52
C PRO A 220 -28.91 -3.06 -11.52
N LEU A 221 -27.64 -3.02 -11.91
CA LEU A 221 -26.48 -3.52 -11.17
C LEU A 221 -26.12 -2.63 -9.97
N GLY A 222 -26.41 -1.32 -10.05
CA GLY A 222 -26.00 -0.32 -9.04
C GLY A 222 -26.62 -0.46 -7.65
N ARG A 223 -27.62 -1.33 -7.45
CA ARG A 223 -28.33 -1.48 -6.16
C ARG A 223 -27.97 -2.73 -5.36
N THR A 224 -27.15 -3.63 -5.89
CA THR A 224 -26.83 -4.87 -5.19
C THR A 224 -25.33 -5.08 -5.10
N LEU A 225 -24.84 -5.43 -3.90
CA LEU A 225 -23.52 -6.03 -3.64
C LEU A 225 -23.15 -7.21 -4.58
N GLN A 226 -24.09 -7.64 -5.43
CA GLN A 226 -23.96 -8.71 -6.42
C GLN A 226 -23.35 -8.26 -7.76
N ALA A 227 -23.15 -6.96 -8.05
CA ALA A 227 -22.54 -6.52 -9.30
C ALA A 227 -21.15 -7.16 -9.51
N THR A 228 -20.34 -7.20 -8.45
CA THR A 228 -19.01 -7.85 -8.44
C THR A 228 -19.11 -9.35 -8.75
N GLN A 229 -20.08 -10.07 -8.17
CA GLN A 229 -20.27 -11.50 -8.43
C GLN A 229 -20.81 -11.80 -9.84
N ARG A 230 -21.67 -10.93 -10.36
CA ARG A 230 -22.24 -11.06 -11.70
C ARG A 230 -21.23 -10.72 -12.80
N LEU A 231 -20.34 -9.76 -12.56
CA LEU A 231 -19.21 -9.47 -13.45
C LEU A 231 -18.27 -10.68 -13.57
N LEU A 232 -17.90 -11.27 -12.44
CA LEU A 232 -17.09 -12.50 -12.43
C LEU A 232 -17.80 -13.66 -13.13
N HIS A 233 -19.12 -13.80 -12.94
CA HIS A 233 -19.92 -14.84 -13.60
C HIS A 233 -20.09 -14.60 -15.12
N ALA A 234 -20.22 -13.34 -15.55
CA ALA A 234 -20.31 -13.00 -16.97
C ALA A 234 -18.99 -13.25 -17.71
N ILE A 235 -17.86 -12.95 -17.07
CA ILE A 235 -16.53 -13.28 -17.61
C ILE A 235 -16.36 -14.80 -17.69
N GLN A 236 -16.85 -15.54 -16.69
CA GLN A 236 -16.83 -17.01 -16.70
C GLN A 236 -17.62 -17.59 -17.89
N LEU A 237 -18.84 -17.12 -18.12
CA LEU A 237 -19.67 -17.59 -19.25
C LEU A 237 -19.00 -17.33 -20.60
N HIS A 238 -18.32 -16.18 -20.76
CA HIS A 238 -17.59 -15.88 -22.00
C HIS A 238 -16.36 -16.79 -22.20
N GLN A 239 -15.66 -17.17 -21.13
CA GLN A 239 -14.54 -18.11 -21.22
C GLN A 239 -15.00 -19.52 -21.57
N ASP A 240 -16.16 -19.96 -21.06
CA ASP A 240 -16.73 -21.27 -21.35
C ASP A 240 -17.26 -21.37 -22.80
N ASP A 241 -17.86 -20.30 -23.33
CA ASP A 241 -18.35 -20.24 -24.73
C ASP A 241 -17.19 -20.29 -25.75
N ASN A 242 -16.05 -19.67 -25.44
CA ASN A 242 -14.85 -19.70 -26.30
C ASN A 242 -14.09 -21.02 -26.23
N ALA A 243 -14.25 -21.82 -25.17
CA ALA A 243 -13.63 -23.14 -25.04
C ALA A 243 -14.44 -24.26 -25.71
N ALA A 244 -15.70 -24.01 -26.05
CA ALA A 244 -16.62 -24.95 -26.69
C ALA A 244 -16.73 -24.79 -28.22
N ALA A 245 -16.05 -23.79 -28.81
CA ALA A 245 -15.96 -23.51 -30.24
C ALA A 245 -14.62 -23.96 -30.82
#